data_AF-A0A6I1C1S7-F1
#
_entry.id   AF-A0A6I1C1S7-F1
#
_cell.length_a   1.000
_cell.length_b   1.000
_cell.length_c   1.000
_cell.angle_alpha   90.00
_cell.angle_beta   90.00
_cell.angle_gamma   90.00
#
_symmetry.space_group_name_H-M   'P 1'
#
loop_
_entity.id
_entity.type
_entity.pdbx_description
1 polymer ?
#
loop_
_entity_poly.entity_id
_entity_poly.type
_entity_poly.pdbx_seq_one_letter_code
_entity_poly.pdbx_strand_id
1 'polypeptide(L)' 'MRPRLTYAQKSVLLQLVRHGDMQPADGNHRRTFQSLEERGYTQDVGYGRYAITEAGRRALQKDLS' A
#
# COMPACT_ATOMS: atom_id res chain seq x y z
N MET A 1 1.90 -12.52 14.99
CA MET A 1 2.76 -12.21 13.82
C MET A 1 1.95 -11.40 12.81
N ARG A 2 2.47 -10.28 12.27
CA ARG A 2 1.85 -9.66 11.09
C ARG A 2 2.26 -10.46 9.84
N PRO A 3 1.33 -10.89 8.97
CA PRO A 3 1.66 -11.64 7.76
C PRO A 3 2.65 -10.89 6.86
N ARG A 4 3.49 -11.62 6.11
CA ARG A 4 4.37 -11.03 5.07
C ARG A 4 3.52 -10.31 4.01
N LEU A 5 4.12 -9.36 3.30
CA LEU A 5 3.47 -8.69 2.18
C LEU A 5 3.33 -9.68 1.02
N THR A 6 2.18 -9.69 0.35
CA THR A 6 2.06 -10.36 -0.95
C THR A 6 2.83 -9.57 -2.01
N TYR A 7 3.12 -10.19 -3.14
CA TYR A 7 3.77 -9.50 -4.27
C TYR A 7 2.99 -8.26 -4.71
N ALA A 8 1.66 -8.34 -4.82
CA ALA A 8 0.81 -7.22 -5.19
C ALA A 8 0.87 -6.08 -4.17
N GLN A 9 0.80 -6.40 -2.88
CA GLN A 9 0.92 -5.42 -1.79
C GLN A 9 2.29 -4.72 -1.80
N LYS A 10 3.36 -5.49 -2.00
CA LYS A 10 4.72 -4.94 -2.10
C LYS A 10 4.86 -4.00 -3.30
N SER A 11 4.34 -4.39 -4.46
CA SER A 11 4.34 -3.57 -5.68
C SER A 11 3.62 -2.23 -5.47
N VAL A 12 2.42 -2.25 -4.89
CA VAL A 12 1.66 -1.02 -4.59
C VAL A 12 2.41 -0.11 -3.61
N LEU A 13 2.96 -0.65 -2.51
CA LEU A 13 3.72 0.17 -1.55
C LEU A 13 4.97 0.79 -2.19
N LEU A 14 5.67 0.08 -3.09
CA LEU A 14 6.79 0.64 -3.85
C LEU A 14 6.36 1.78 -4.78
N GLN A 15 5.23 1.62 -5.47
CA GLN A 15 4.67 2.67 -6.32
C GLN A 15 4.30 3.91 -5.51
N LEU A 16 3.68 3.73 -4.34
CA LEU A 16 3.35 4.84 -3.43
C LEU A 16 4.58 5.55 -2.89
N VAL A 17 5.66 4.83 -2.57
CA VAL A 17 6.93 5.46 -2.19
C VAL A 17 7.48 6.32 -3.32
N ARG A 18 7.36 5.87 -4.57
CA ARG A 18 7.88 6.59 -5.75
C ARG A 18 7.03 7.79 -6.16
N HIS A 19 5.71 7.68 -6.04
CA HIS A 19 4.76 8.66 -6.59
C HIS A 19 4.08 9.53 -5.52
N GLY A 20 4.24 9.22 -4.24
CA GLY A 20 3.57 9.88 -3.11
C GLY A 20 2.19 9.28 -2.85
N ASP A 21 1.30 9.43 -3.83
CA ASP A 21 -0.06 8.93 -3.77
C ASP A 21 -0.59 8.56 -5.17
N MET A 22 -1.56 7.64 -5.24
CA MET A 22 -2.10 7.15 -6.52
C MET A 22 -3.51 6.59 -6.40
N GLN A 23 -4.22 6.54 -7.53
CA GLN A 23 -5.51 5.84 -7.63
C GLN A 23 -5.30 4.37 -8.02
N PRO A 24 -6.17 3.44 -7.57
CA PRO A 24 -6.18 2.08 -8.08
C PRO A 24 -6.47 2.06 -9.59
N ALA A 25 -5.65 1.36 -10.38
CA ALA A 25 -5.82 1.30 -11.84
C ALA A 25 -7.04 0.47 -12.28
N ASP A 26 -7.41 -0.55 -11.50
CA ASP A 26 -8.50 -1.48 -11.79
C ASP A 26 -9.10 -2.07 -10.50
N GLY A 27 -10.08 -2.97 -10.65
CA GLY A 27 -10.75 -3.60 -9.51
C GLY A 27 -9.86 -4.51 -8.66
N ASN A 28 -8.83 -5.13 -9.23
CA ASN A 28 -7.88 -5.96 -8.47
C ASN A 28 -6.90 -5.09 -7.70
N HIS A 29 -6.44 -4.00 -8.30
CA HIS A 29 -5.70 -2.96 -7.60
C HIS A 29 -6.52 -2.42 -6.43
N ARG A 30 -7.82 -2.11 -6.64
CA ARG A 30 -8.69 -1.60 -5.57
C ARG A 30 -8.73 -2.53 -4.36
N ARG A 31 -8.88 -3.84 -4.57
CA ARG A 31 -8.84 -4.83 -3.47
C ARG A 31 -7.49 -4.85 -2.75
N THR A 32 -6.40 -4.63 -3.48
CA THR A 32 -5.05 -4.56 -2.88
C THR A 32 -4.90 -3.32 -2.00
N PHE A 33 -5.39 -2.17 -2.45
CA PHE A 33 -5.43 -0.94 -1.64
C PHE A 33 -6.28 -1.10 -0.38
N GLN A 34 -7.48 -1.67 -0.50
CA GLN A 34 -8.35 -1.95 0.66
C GLN A 34 -7.66 -2.88 1.67
N SER A 35 -7.04 -3.97 1.19
CA SER A 35 -6.28 -4.87 2.06
C SER A 35 -5.09 -4.20 2.75
N LEU A 36 -4.43 -3.23 2.11
CA LEU A 36 -3.36 -2.44 2.72
C LEU A 36 -3.89 -1.42 3.72
N GLU A 37 -5.03 -0.81 3.45
CA GLU A 37 -5.72 0.13 4.32
C GLU A 37 -6.24 -0.54 5.60
N GLU A 38 -6.84 -1.74 5.49
CA GLU A 38 -7.24 -2.58 6.64
C GLU A 38 -6.05 -2.91 7.56
N ARG A 39 -4.84 -2.97 7.00
CA ARG A 39 -3.58 -3.19 7.74
C ARG A 39 -2.96 -1.91 8.27
N GLY A 40 -3.54 -0.75 7.95
CA GLY A 40 -3.04 0.58 8.27
C GLY A 40 -1.78 0.97 7.50
N TYR A 41 -1.50 0.35 6.36
CA TYR A 41 -0.29 0.59 5.54
C TYR A 41 -0.49 1.66 4.47
N THR A 42 -1.74 1.88 4.08
CA THR A 42 -2.16 2.96 3.20
C THR A 42 -3.36 3.67 3.81
N GLN A 43 -3.64 4.87 3.32
CA GLN A 43 -4.83 5.65 3.70
C GLN A 43 -5.38 6.37 2.48
N ASP A 44 -6.71 6.46 2.36
CA ASP A 44 -7.36 7.37 1.41
C ASP A 44 -7.02 8.83 1.79
N VAL A 45 -6.52 9.59 0.81
CA VAL A 45 -6.17 11.02 0.94
C VAL A 45 -7.12 11.92 0.15
N GLY A 46 -8.24 11.38 -0.33
CA GLY A 46 -9.28 12.09 -1.07
C GLY A 46 -9.26 11.76 -2.56
N TYR A 47 -10.44 11.91 -3.20
CA TYR A 47 -10.63 11.68 -4.64
C TYR A 47 -10.19 10.27 -5.10
N GLY A 48 -10.32 9.27 -4.22
CA GLY A 48 -9.93 7.89 -4.49
C GLY A 48 -8.42 7.67 -4.61
N ARG A 49 -7.61 8.62 -4.15
CA ARG A 49 -6.15 8.54 -4.12
C ARG A 49 -5.72 8.00 -2.78
N TYR A 50 -4.73 7.12 -2.78
CA TYR A 50 -4.18 6.53 -1.57
C TYR A 50 -2.73 6.94 -1.41
N ALA A 51 -2.31 7.19 -0.17
CA ALA A 51 -0.91 7.43 0.19
C ALA A 51 -0.40 6.33 1.12
N ILE A 52 0.92 6.12 1.14
CA ILE A 52 1.56 5.19 2.09
C ILE A 52 1.69 5.82 3.48
N THR A 53 1.33 5.07 4.53
CA THR A 53 1.51 5.49 5.92
C THR A 53 2.93 5.18 6.41
N GLU A 54 3.32 5.73 7.55
CA GLU A 54 4.58 5.38 8.21
C GLU A 54 4.66 3.88 8.57
N ALA A 55 3.55 3.28 8.99
CA ALA A 55 3.48 1.85 9.26
C ALA A 55 3.68 1.01 7.97
N GLY A 56 3.13 1.47 6.85
CA GLY A 56 3.35 0.86 5.54
C GLY A 56 4.81 0.94 5.09
N ARG A 57 5.48 2.09 5.27
CA ARG A 57 6.92 2.24 4.97
C ARG A 57 7.77 1.27 5.76
N ARG A 58 7.52 1.14 7.07
CA ARG A 58 8.26 0.20 7.94
C ARG A 58 8.02 -1.25 7.55
N ALA A 59 6.79 -1.60 7.21
CA ALA A 59 6.45 -2.95 6.75
C ALA A 59 7.17 -3.28 5.43
N LEU A 60 7.20 -2.35 4.49
CA LEU A 60 7.92 -2.50 3.23
C LEU A 60 9.43 -2.65 3.45
N GLN A 61 10.03 -1.80 4.27
CA GLN A 61 11.47 -1.86 4.57
C GLN A 61 11.88 -3.21 5.17
N LYS A 62 11.07 -3.71 6.12
CA LYS A 62 11.30 -5.02 6.74
C LYS A 62 11.21 -6.18 5.74
N ASP A 63 10.39 -6.06 4.70
CA ASP A 63 10.25 -7.11 3.67
C ASP A 63 11.31 -7.01 2.56
N LEU A 64 12.01 -5.89 2.46
CA LEU A 64 13.15 -5.67 1.55
C LEU A 64 14.50 -6.01 2.19
N SER A 65 14.56 -6.13 3.51
CA SER A 65 15.74 -6.52 4.28
C SER A 65 15.84 -8.05 4.39
#